data_AF-A0A2M9ARR3-F1
#
_entry.id   AF-A0A2M9ARR3-F1
#
_cell.length_a   1.000
_cell.length_b   1.000
_cell.length_c   1.000
_cell.angle_alpha   90.00
_cell.angle_beta   90.00
_cell.angle_gamma   90.00
#
_symmetry.space_group_name_H-M   'P 1'
#
loop_
_entity.id
_entity.type
_entity.pdbx_description
1 polymer ?
#
loop_
_entity_poly.entity_id
_entity_poly.type
_entity_poly.pdbx_seq_one_letter_code
_entity_poly.pdbx_strand_id
1 'polypeptide(L)'
;MAYDDDASKTPRNDSLVGNLKGYLDTRIDLVRLEVQEKVKLAFVGTVHGAAMGLIGLLFLIFLSIFAGLALNDVFDSSFWGFGAVAGFYLLLLIIFLVGVDKKLFQGLADKLLNNTIYKSDKRQA
;
A
#
# COMPACT_ATOMS: atom_id res chain seq x y z
N MET A 1 -19.41 -27.57 -70.56
CA MET A 1 -19.04 -26.45 -69.67
C MET A 1 -19.74 -26.65 -68.35
N ALA A 2 -19.00 -27.05 -67.32
CA ALA A 2 -19.47 -27.02 -65.93
C ALA A 2 -18.20 -26.89 -65.09
N TYR A 3 -17.65 -25.69 -65.10
CA TYR A 3 -16.73 -25.25 -64.06
C TYR A 3 -17.56 -24.44 -63.04
N ASP A 4 -17.05 -24.42 -61.82
CA ASP A 4 -17.44 -23.57 -60.71
C ASP A 4 -18.49 -24.17 -59.77
N ASP A 5 -18.10 -25.30 -59.17
CA ASP A 5 -18.61 -25.72 -57.86
C ASP A 5 -18.03 -24.77 -56.79
N ASP A 6 -18.95 -24.13 -56.07
CA ASP A 6 -18.79 -22.93 -55.24
C ASP A 6 -18.08 -23.25 -53.91
N ALA A 7 -16.74 -23.27 -53.92
CA ALA A 7 -15.91 -23.66 -52.79
C ALA A 7 -15.61 -22.54 -51.76
N SER A 8 -16.58 -21.67 -51.41
CA SER A 8 -16.30 -20.61 -50.41
C SER A 8 -17.40 -20.23 -49.42
N LYS A 9 -18.53 -20.96 -49.34
CA LYS A 9 -19.58 -20.63 -48.37
C LYS A 9 -19.30 -21.22 -46.99
N THR A 10 -18.32 -20.66 -46.27
CA THR A 10 -18.34 -20.74 -44.81
C THR A 10 -19.56 -19.98 -44.31
N PRO A 11 -20.40 -20.57 -43.46
CA PRO A 11 -21.62 -19.91 -43.01
C PRO A 11 -21.23 -18.68 -42.17
N ARG A 12 -21.83 -17.53 -42.46
CA ARG A 12 -21.48 -16.23 -41.87
C ARG A 12 -21.53 -16.20 -40.34
N ASN A 13 -22.19 -17.16 -39.71
CA ASN A 13 -22.24 -17.35 -38.26
C ASN A 13 -20.87 -17.75 -37.68
N ASP A 14 -20.08 -18.58 -38.36
CA ASP A 14 -18.80 -19.07 -37.83
C ASP A 14 -17.76 -17.94 -37.74
N SER A 15 -17.76 -17.00 -38.69
CA SER A 15 -16.89 -15.82 -38.65
C SER A 15 -17.31 -14.80 -37.58
N LEU A 16 -18.62 -14.62 -37.36
CA LEU A 16 -19.15 -13.79 -36.26
C LEU A 16 -18.81 -14.39 -34.89
N VAL A 17 -18.99 -15.71 -34.73
CA VAL A 17 -18.66 -16.44 -33.50
C VAL A 17 -17.15 -16.41 -33.24
N GLY A 18 -16.32 -16.56 -34.27
CA GLY A 18 -14.86 -16.44 -34.17
C GLY A 18 -14.40 -15.06 -33.73
N ASN A 19 -14.97 -14.00 -34.31
CA ASN A 19 -14.65 -12.61 -33.94
C ASN A 19 -15.10 -12.26 -32.51
N LEU A 20 -16.28 -12.74 -32.09
CA LEU A 20 -16.77 -12.61 -30.72
C LEU A 20 -15.87 -13.31 -29.71
N LYS A 21 -15.44 -14.55 -30.02
CA LYS A 21 -14.47 -15.29 -29.18
C LYS A 21 -13.15 -14.53 -29.05
N GLY A 22 -12.57 -14.05 -30.16
CA GLY A 22 -11.33 -13.28 -30.11
C GLY A 22 -11.43 -11.99 -29.28
N TYR A 23 -12.58 -11.31 -29.34
CA TYR A 23 -12.84 -10.15 -28.50
C TYR A 23 -12.97 -10.52 -27.01
N LEU A 24 -13.68 -11.61 -26.69
CA LEU A 24 -13.82 -12.13 -25.33
C LEU A 24 -12.46 -12.53 -24.74
N ASP A 25 -11.63 -13.24 -25.49
CA ASP A 25 -10.28 -13.62 -25.07
C ASP A 25 -9.42 -12.38 -24.77
N THR A 26 -9.45 -11.38 -25.67
CA THR A 26 -8.74 -10.11 -25.47
C THR A 26 -9.22 -9.39 -24.21
N ARG A 27 -10.53 -9.39 -23.93
CA ARG A 27 -11.10 -8.77 -22.73
C ARG A 27 -10.68 -9.50 -21.46
N ILE A 28 -10.64 -10.84 -21.49
CA ILE A 28 -10.16 -11.66 -20.37
C ILE A 28 -8.68 -11.39 -20.10
N ASP A 29 -7.86 -11.32 -21.14
CA ASP A 29 -6.43 -11.00 -21.01
C ASP A 29 -6.20 -9.61 -20.44
N LEU A 30 -6.98 -8.62 -20.87
CA LEU A 30 -6.91 -7.26 -20.33
C LEU A 30 -7.24 -7.24 -18.83
N VAL A 31 -8.32 -7.91 -18.42
CA VAL A 31 -8.70 -8.01 -16.99
C VAL A 31 -7.61 -8.73 -16.19
N ARG A 32 -7.03 -9.80 -16.74
CA ARG A 32 -5.93 -10.53 -16.07
C ARG A 32 -4.70 -9.64 -15.87
N LEU A 33 -4.34 -8.84 -16.86
CA LEU A 33 -3.24 -7.88 -16.77
C LEU A 33 -3.51 -6.81 -15.71
N GLU A 34 -4.69 -6.19 -15.73
CA GLU A 34 -5.07 -5.17 -14.74
C GLU A 34 -5.04 -5.73 -13.31
N VAL A 35 -5.54 -6.96 -13.12
CA VAL A 35 -5.52 -7.62 -11.81
C VAL A 35 -4.07 -7.88 -11.37
N GLN A 36 -3.22 -8.39 -12.26
CA GLN A 36 -1.81 -8.62 -11.94
C GLN A 36 -1.08 -7.33 -11.58
N GLU A 37 -1.34 -6.24 -12.29
CA GLU A 37 -0.75 -4.94 -12.01
C GLU A 37 -1.21 -4.40 -10.64
N LYS A 38 -2.51 -4.42 -10.37
CA LYS A 38 -3.07 -3.98 -9.07
C LYS A 38 -2.54 -4.82 -7.91
N VAL A 39 -2.48 -6.14 -8.07
CA VAL A 39 -1.92 -7.04 -7.05
C VAL A 39 -0.45 -6.77 -6.83
N LYS A 40 0.34 -6.57 -7.89
CA LYS A 40 1.76 -6.24 -7.78
C LYS A 40 1.98 -4.92 -7.04
N LEU A 41 1.24 -3.88 -7.39
CA LEU A 41 1.34 -2.57 -6.74
C LEU A 41 0.94 -2.65 -5.26
N ALA A 42 -0.18 -3.31 -4.95
CA ALA A 42 -0.62 -3.52 -3.58
C ALA A 42 0.39 -4.35 -2.77
N PHE A 43 0.91 -5.43 -3.35
CA PHE A 43 1.88 -6.30 -2.71
C PHE A 43 3.18 -5.57 -2.40
N VAL A 44 3.77 -4.88 -3.39
CA VAL A 44 5.01 -4.12 -3.21
C VAL A 44 4.83 -3.02 -2.18
N GLY A 45 3.74 -2.25 -2.26
CA GLY A 45 3.45 -1.21 -1.28
C GLY A 45 3.28 -1.75 0.15
N THR A 46 2.56 -2.85 0.29
CA THR A 46 2.31 -3.49 1.59
C THR A 46 3.60 -4.06 2.20
N VAL A 47 4.38 -4.80 1.42
CA VAL A 47 5.64 -5.40 1.89
C VAL A 47 6.65 -4.32 2.24
N HIS A 48 6.79 -3.29 1.40
CA HIS A 48 7.69 -2.17 1.68
C HIS A 48 7.26 -1.41 2.94
N GLY A 49 5.98 -1.06 3.06
CA GLY A 49 5.43 -0.39 4.23
C GLY A 49 5.60 -1.21 5.51
N ALA A 50 5.33 -2.52 5.45
CA ALA A 50 5.53 -3.42 6.58
C ALA A 50 7.00 -3.54 6.99
N ALA A 51 7.92 -3.64 6.02
CA ALA A 51 9.36 -3.69 6.30
C ALA A 51 9.86 -2.38 6.94
N MET A 52 9.45 -1.23 6.41
CA MET A 52 9.77 0.08 7.01
C MET A 52 9.18 0.22 8.40
N GLY A 53 7.93 -0.18 8.59
CA GLY A 53 7.25 -0.18 9.89
C GLY A 53 7.98 -1.05 10.92
N LEU A 54 8.41 -2.25 10.53
CA LEU A 54 9.15 -3.16 11.38
C LEU A 54 10.52 -2.58 11.77
N ILE A 55 11.29 -2.05 10.81
CA ILE A 55 12.60 -1.44 11.07
C ILE A 55 12.44 -0.21 11.97
N GLY A 56 11.45 0.65 11.70
CA GLY A 56 11.17 1.82 12.52
C GLY A 56 10.75 1.45 13.94
N LEU A 57 9.93 0.40 14.10
CA LEU A 57 9.53 -0.13 15.40
C LEU A 57 10.75 -0.65 16.16
N LEU A 58 11.60 -1.47 15.54
CA LEU A 58 12.82 -1.97 16.17
C LEU A 58 13.75 -0.83 16.60
N PHE A 59 13.94 0.16 15.73
CA PHE A 59 14.71 1.36 16.05
C PHE A 59 14.15 2.08 17.28
N LEU A 60 12.83 2.30 17.34
CA LEU A 60 12.19 2.97 18.50
C LEU A 60 12.34 2.16 19.79
N ILE A 61 12.20 0.83 19.73
CA ILE A 61 12.41 -0.04 20.91
C ILE A 61 13.85 0.11 21.41
N PHE A 62 14.83 -0.04 20.53
CA PHE A 62 16.24 0.08 20.93
C PHE A 62 16.57 1.49 21.42
N LEU A 63 16.02 2.53 20.79
CA LEU A 63 16.18 3.91 21.23
C LEU A 63 15.58 4.12 22.63
N SER A 64 14.41 3.56 22.91
CA SER A 64 13.76 3.63 24.22
C SER A 64 14.58 2.91 25.29
N ILE A 65 15.14 1.74 24.97
CA ILE A 65 16.02 1.01 25.88
C ILE A 65 17.28 1.83 26.14
N PHE A 66 17.92 2.35 25.09
CA PHE A 66 19.10 3.20 25.20
C PHE A 66 18.82 4.45 26.05
N ALA A 67 17.71 5.15 25.80
CA ALA A 67 17.32 6.31 26.59
C ALA A 67 17.10 5.96 28.08
N GLY A 68 16.45 4.83 28.36
CA GLY A 68 16.27 4.34 29.72
C GLY A 68 17.60 4.05 30.43
N LEU A 69 18.53 3.39 29.73
CA LEU A 69 19.87 3.10 30.25
C LEU A 69 20.72 4.37 30.43
N ALA A 70 20.65 5.32 29.50
CA ALA A 70 21.35 6.59 29.62
C ALA A 70 20.82 7.41 30.81
N LEU A 71 19.50 7.42 31.02
CA LEU A 71 18.89 8.09 32.17
C LEU A 71 19.19 7.38 33.50
N ASN A 72 19.33 6.06 33.50
CA ASN A 72 19.76 5.31 34.67
C ASN A 72 21.14 5.76 35.17
N ASP A 73 22.08 5.99 34.24
CA ASP A 73 23.43 6.50 34.55
C ASP A 73 23.37 7.92 35.14
N VAL A 74 22.52 8.78 34.58
CA VAL A 74 22.31 10.16 35.09
C VAL A 74 21.65 10.18 36.48
N PHE A 75 20.74 9.24 36.76
CA PHE A 75 20.06 9.14 38.05
C PHE A 75 20.80 8.30 39.09
N ASP A 76 21.99 7.78 38.75
CA ASP A 76 22.76 6.85 39.59
C ASP A 76 21.88 5.69 40.13
N SER A 77 21.02 5.16 39.26
CA SER A 77 20.01 4.18 39.63
C SER A 77 19.83 3.13 38.54
N SER A 78 19.63 1.87 38.94
CA SER A 78 19.45 0.76 38.01
C SER A 78 18.11 0.75 37.26
N PHE A 79 17.11 1.55 37.65
CA PHE A 79 15.76 1.44 37.06
C PHE A 79 14.98 2.76 36.87
N TRP A 80 15.34 3.85 37.56
CA TRP A 80 14.56 5.10 37.50
C TRP A 80 14.51 5.73 36.10
N GLY A 81 15.53 5.51 35.26
CA GLY A 81 15.55 5.95 33.87
C GLY A 81 14.46 5.31 33.02
N PHE A 82 14.15 4.02 33.22
CA PHE A 82 13.00 3.39 32.57
C PHE A 82 11.66 3.98 33.05
N GLY A 83 11.57 4.32 34.34
CA GLY A 83 10.39 5.00 34.90
C GLY A 83 10.14 6.37 34.26
N ALA A 84 11.20 7.15 34.04
CA ALA A 84 11.11 8.45 33.35
C ALA A 84 10.65 8.30 31.90
N VAL A 85 11.20 7.32 31.16
CA VAL A 85 10.76 7.02 29.78
C VAL A 85 9.30 6.57 29.75
N ALA A 86 8.87 5.72 30.68
CA ALA A 86 7.47 5.31 30.80
C ALA A 86 6.54 6.48 31.11
N GLY A 87 6.95 7.37 32.01
CA GLY A 87 6.21 8.60 32.33
C GLY A 87 6.06 9.53 31.12
N PHE A 88 7.11 9.68 30.32
CA PHE A 88 7.07 10.43 29.06
C PHE A 88 6.05 9.84 28.07
N TYR A 89 6.05 8.52 27.87
CA TYR A 89 5.06 7.87 27.01
C TYR A 89 3.63 7.98 27.55
N LEU A 90 3.45 7.95 28.87
CA LEU A 90 2.15 8.16 29.50
C LEU A 90 1.64 9.60 29.31
N LEU A 91 2.51 10.61 29.41
CA LEU A 91 2.16 12.00 29.10
C LEU A 91 1.76 12.16 27.63
N LEU A 92 2.52 11.59 26.70
CA LEU A 92 2.16 11.57 25.29
C LEU A 92 0.80 10.91 25.06
N LEU A 93 0.52 9.79 25.73
CA LEU A 93 -0.77 9.11 25.65
C LEU A 93 -1.92 10.01 26.10
N ILE A 94 -1.76 10.73 27.22
CA ILE A 94 -2.78 11.66 27.73
C ILE A 94 -2.99 12.81 26.75
N ILE A 95 -1.90 13.43 26.24
CA ILE A 95 -1.98 14.49 25.23
C ILE A 95 -2.71 13.99 23.99
N PHE A 96 -2.44 12.75 23.58
CA PHE A 96 -3.09 12.15 22.44
C PHE A 96 -4.60 11.95 22.69
N LEU A 97 -4.96 11.41 23.86
CA LEU A 97 -6.34 11.10 24.21
C LEU A 97 -7.21 12.36 24.37
N VAL A 98 -6.63 13.45 24.87
CA VAL A 98 -7.35 14.71 25.15
C VAL A 98 -7.25 15.69 23.98
N GLY A 99 -6.11 15.72 23.28
CA GLY A 99 -5.79 16.75 22.28
C GLY A 99 -6.00 16.33 20.83
N VAL A 100 -6.08 15.02 20.53
CA VAL A 100 -6.21 14.55 19.14
C VAL A 100 -7.66 14.24 18.81
N ASP A 101 -8.36 15.26 18.34
CA ASP A 101 -9.68 15.11 17.73
C ASP A 101 -9.62 14.41 16.36
N LYS A 102 -10.73 13.77 15.97
CA LYS A 102 -10.89 13.12 14.66
C LYS A 102 -10.49 14.02 13.48
N LYS A 103 -10.67 15.34 13.60
CA LYS A 103 -10.32 16.33 12.57
C LYS A 103 -8.81 16.48 12.38
N LEU A 104 -8.01 16.40 13.46
CA LEU A 104 -6.55 16.43 13.37
C LEU A 104 -6.04 15.16 12.69
N PHE A 105 -6.61 14.01 13.03
CA PHE A 105 -6.29 12.75 12.36
C PHE A 105 -6.60 12.79 10.86
N GLN A 106 -7.77 13.28 10.48
CA GLN A 106 -8.15 13.45 9.08
C GLN A 106 -7.20 14.41 8.36
N GLY A 107 -6.86 15.55 8.95
CA GLY A 107 -5.93 16.52 8.37
C GLY A 107 -4.49 15.99 8.20
N LEU A 108 -4.02 15.14 9.11
CA LEU A 108 -2.72 14.47 8.98
C LEU A 108 -2.77 13.36 7.93
N ALA A 109 -3.83 12.55 7.91
CA ALA A 109 -4.03 11.52 6.90
C ALA A 109 -4.05 12.13 5.49
N ASP A 110 -4.80 13.22 5.30
CA ASP A 110 -4.88 13.91 4.02
C ASP A 110 -3.51 14.46 3.58
N LYS A 111 -2.71 15.04 4.49
CA LYS A 111 -1.36 15.53 4.15
C LYS A 111 -0.37 14.41 3.80
N LEU A 112 -0.41 13.29 4.54
CA LEU A 112 0.50 12.16 4.33
C LEU A 112 0.14 11.37 3.07
N LEU A 113 -1.15 11.17 2.81
CA LEU A 113 -1.64 10.42 1.65
C LEU A 113 -1.59 11.25 0.38
N ASN A 114 -1.94 12.54 0.42
CA ASN A 114 -1.89 13.40 -0.76
C ASN A 114 -0.46 13.57 -1.28
N ASN A 115 0.55 13.63 -0.39
CA ASN A 115 1.94 13.77 -0.81
C ASN A 115 2.56 12.48 -1.37
N THR A 116 2.02 11.30 -1.04
CA THR A 116 2.57 10.01 -1.48
C THR A 116 1.83 9.38 -2.65
N ILE A 117 0.54 9.66 -2.84
CA ILE A 117 -0.30 9.03 -3.88
C ILE A 117 -0.67 10.00 -5.02
N TYR A 118 -0.76 11.31 -4.79
CA TYR A 118 -1.34 12.22 -5.81
C TYR A 118 -0.34 12.80 -6.84
N LYS A 119 0.95 12.45 -6.74
CA LYS A 119 1.98 12.97 -7.66
C LYS A 119 2.32 12.07 -8.85
N SER A 120 1.75 10.86 -8.93
CA SER A 120 2.03 9.94 -10.06
C SER A 120 1.13 10.14 -11.28
N ASP A 121 0.01 10.87 -11.16
CA ASP A 121 -0.99 11.02 -12.24
C ASP A 121 -1.01 12.41 -12.92
N LYS A 122 0.10 13.16 -12.81
CA LYS A 122 0.28 14.44 -13.54
C LYS A 122 1.50 14.45 -14.46
N ARG A 123 1.99 13.27 -14.86
CA ARG A 123 3.06 13.12 -15.87
C ARG A 123 2.59 12.61 -17.23
N GLN A 124 1.28 12.53 -17.46
CA GLN A 124 0.69 12.15 -18.75
C GLN A 124 -0.46 13.08 -19.17
N ALA A 125 -0.20 14.39 -19.15
CA ALA A 125 -0.97 15.37 -19.91
C ALA A 125 -0.01 16.36 -20.57
#